data_AF-A0AAV6YPU3-F1
#
_entry.id   AF-A0AAV6YPU3-F1
#
_cell.length_a   1.000
_cell.length_b   1.000
_cell.length_c   1.000
_cell.angle_alpha   90.00
_cell.angle_beta   90.00
_cell.angle_gamma   90.00
#
_symmetry.space_group_name_H-M   'P 1'
#
loop_
_entity.id
_entity.type
_entity.pdbx_description
1 polymer ?
#
loop_
_entity_poly.entity_id
_entity_poly.type
_entity_poly.pdbx_seq_one_letter_code
_entity_poly.pdbx_strand_id
1 'polypeptide(L)'
;FSSKVVNANLPESITTWEFSAISISPKSGICVAKPYEILVKKIFFIDLRLPYSVVRNEQVEIRAVLYSYVPEKIEVRVDLTYNEKMCSAATAEANFRQIVTLEPNAALVIPFVIVPLEIGNIKIEVKASVKDYFLTDGVVKHLKVV
;
A
#
# COMPACT_ATOMS: atom_id res chain seq x y z
N PHE A 1 24.71 -33.38 6.92
CA PHE A 1 23.63 -32.38 6.81
C PHE A 1 24.26 -31.07 6.40
N SER A 2 23.87 -30.52 5.24
CA SER A 2 24.35 -29.21 4.77
C SER A 2 23.23 -28.20 5.01
N SER A 3 23.49 -27.16 5.80
CA SER A 3 22.56 -26.04 6.00
C SER A 3 23.12 -24.78 5.34
N LYS A 4 22.24 -23.94 4.80
CA LYS A 4 22.59 -22.64 4.24
C LYS A 4 21.60 -21.61 4.75
N VAL A 5 22.11 -20.52 5.30
CA VAL A 5 21.32 -19.35 5.71
C VAL A 5 21.21 -18.40 4.52
N VAL A 6 20.00 -17.90 4.25
CA VAL A 6 19.73 -16.90 3.21
C VAL A 6 19.21 -15.65 3.89
N ASN A 7 19.92 -14.54 3.73
CA ASN A 7 19.50 -13.24 4.21
C ASN A 7 18.86 -12.48 3.03
N ALA A 8 17.61 -12.08 3.19
CA ALA A 8 16.87 -11.30 2.19
C ALA A 8 15.93 -10.32 2.90
N ASN A 9 15.70 -9.17 2.26
CA ASN A 9 14.70 -8.22 2.71
C ASN A 9 13.32 -8.66 2.23
N LEU A 10 12.31 -8.52 3.10
CA LEU A 10 10.93 -8.75 2.70
C LEU A 10 10.46 -7.58 1.83
N PRO A 11 9.60 -7.84 0.83
CA PRO A 11 8.96 -6.77 0.08
C PRO A 11 8.04 -5.93 0.98
N GLU A 12 7.72 -4.72 0.52
CA GLU A 12 6.91 -3.76 1.30
C GLU A 12 5.44 -4.15 1.48
N SER A 13 4.96 -5.22 0.84
CA SER A 13 3.57 -5.63 0.95
C SER A 13 3.25 -6.21 2.32
N ILE A 14 2.13 -5.76 2.88
CA ILE A 14 1.61 -6.17 4.19
C ILE A 14 0.75 -7.42 4.00
N THR A 15 1.40 -8.50 3.56
CA THR A 15 0.77 -9.77 3.18
C THR A 15 1.48 -10.94 3.85
N THR A 16 0.86 -12.12 3.80
CA THR A 16 1.55 -13.36 4.11
C THR A 16 2.36 -13.81 2.91
N TRP A 17 3.66 -13.97 3.10
CA TRP A 17 4.59 -14.49 2.11
C TRP A 17 4.72 -16.00 2.27
N GLU A 18 4.56 -16.74 1.18
CA GLU A 18 4.78 -18.18 1.14
C GLU A 18 6.09 -18.50 0.42
N PHE A 19 7.00 -19.19 1.09
CA PHE A 19 8.27 -19.65 0.56
C PHE A 19 8.18 -21.14 0.21
N SER A 20 8.30 -21.43 -1.08
CA SER A 20 8.39 -22.80 -1.59
C SER A 20 9.81 -23.10 -2.05
N ALA A 21 10.37 -24.21 -1.58
CA ALA A 21 11.72 -24.64 -1.94
C ALA A 21 11.70 -26.00 -2.65
N ILE A 22 12.45 -26.09 -3.75
CA ILE A 22 12.63 -27.32 -4.53
C ILE A 22 14.13 -27.61 -4.55
N SER A 23 14.51 -28.82 -4.15
CA SER A 23 15.89 -29.29 -4.17
C SER A 23 16.08 -30.38 -5.21
N ILE A 24 17.26 -30.40 -5.83
CA ILE A 24 17.67 -31.42 -6.79
C ILE A 24 19.04 -31.95 -6.41
N SER A 25 19.20 -33.27 -6.37
CA SER A 25 20.46 -33.92 -6.04
C SER A 25 20.71 -35.16 -6.90
N PRO A 26 21.97 -35.49 -7.24
CA PRO A 26 22.28 -36.67 -8.05
C PRO A 26 21.89 -38.00 -7.39
N LYS A 27 21.88 -38.06 -6.05
CA LYS A 27 21.61 -39.30 -5.29
C LYS A 27 20.14 -39.46 -4.91
N SER A 28 19.47 -38.37 -4.57
CA SER A 28 18.10 -38.40 -4.00
C SER A 28 17.06 -37.80 -4.94
N GLY A 29 17.43 -37.43 -6.16
CA GLY A 29 16.52 -36.87 -7.15
C GLY A 29 15.98 -35.50 -6.73
N ILE A 30 14.69 -35.27 -6.99
CA ILE A 30 13.97 -34.02 -6.70
C ILE A 30 13.21 -34.16 -5.39
N CYS A 31 13.25 -33.13 -4.55
CA CYS A 31 12.43 -33.05 -3.34
C CYS A 31 11.81 -31.66 -3.22
N VAL A 32 10.49 -31.62 -3.00
CA VAL A 32 9.70 -30.41 -2.77
C VAL A 32 9.51 -30.25 -1.27
N ALA A 33 9.97 -29.12 -0.72
CA ALA A 33 9.81 -28.81 0.69
C ALA A 33 8.36 -28.40 0.99
N LYS A 34 7.96 -28.55 2.25
CA LYS A 34 6.71 -27.95 2.73
C LYS A 34 6.82 -26.42 2.64
N PRO A 35 5.76 -25.72 2.22
CA PRO A 35 5.75 -24.26 2.21
C PRO A 35 6.03 -23.68 3.60
N TYR A 36 6.75 -22.57 3.63
CA TYR A 36 7.05 -21.81 4.84
C TYR A 36 6.43 -20.42 4.75
N GLU A 37 5.59 -20.06 5.72
CA GLU A 37 4.88 -18.78 5.71
C GLU A 37 5.54 -17.73 6.61
N ILE A 38 5.59 -16.48 6.13
CA ILE A 38 6.00 -15.31 6.91
C ILE A 38 4.90 -14.26 6.85
N LEU A 39 4.36 -13.87 8.00
CA LEU A 39 3.34 -12.82 8.11
C LEU A 39 3.97 -11.44 8.28
N VAL A 40 3.73 -10.53 7.33
CA VAL A 40 4.07 -9.11 7.48
C VAL A 40 2.83 -8.34 7.95
N LYS A 41 2.90 -7.75 9.14
CA LYS A 41 1.79 -6.97 9.72
C LYS A 41 2.28 -5.62 10.24
N LYS A 42 1.51 -4.57 9.97
CA LYS A 42 1.63 -3.24 10.58
C LYS A 42 0.41 -2.97 11.47
N ILE A 43 0.58 -2.17 12.52
CA ILE A 43 -0.50 -1.79 13.44
C ILE A 43 -1.43 -0.77 12.79
N PHE A 44 -0.89 0.09 11.93
CA PHE A 44 -1.61 1.11 11.17
C PHE A 44 -1.03 1.14 9.74
N PHE A 45 -1.90 1.11 8.73
CA PHE A 45 -1.47 1.16 7.32
C PHE A 45 -2.59 1.62 6.38
N ILE A 46 -2.19 2.03 5.18
CA ILE A 46 -3.06 2.47 4.10
C ILE A 46 -3.11 1.39 3.02
N ASP A 47 -4.32 1.02 2.62
CA ASP A 47 -4.55 0.22 1.42
C ASP A 47 -5.19 1.06 0.33
N LEU A 48 -4.40 1.40 -0.68
CA LEU A 48 -4.85 2.20 -1.82
C LEU A 48 -5.50 1.30 -2.88
N ARG A 49 -6.82 1.39 -3.02
CA ARG A 49 -7.60 0.64 -4.01
C ARG A 49 -7.70 1.45 -5.30
N LEU A 50 -6.95 1.00 -6.30
CA LEU A 50 -6.97 1.56 -7.66
C LEU A 50 -7.67 0.58 -8.61
N PRO A 51 -8.42 1.07 -9.61
CA PRO A 51 -8.89 0.25 -10.72
C PRO A 51 -7.70 -0.24 -11.57
N TYR A 52 -7.94 -1.26 -12.40
CA TYR A 52 -6.91 -1.78 -13.30
C TYR A 52 -6.39 -0.72 -14.28
N SER A 53 -7.30 0.10 -14.83
CA SER A 53 -6.97 1.23 -15.69
C SER A 53 -8.09 2.27 -15.68
N VAL A 54 -7.77 3.49 -16.10
CA VAL A 54 -8.71 4.61 -16.26
C VAL A 54 -8.49 5.28 -17.61
N VAL A 55 -9.51 5.96 -18.13
CA VAL A 55 -9.39 6.69 -19.41
C VAL A 55 -8.87 8.11 -19.14
N ARG A 56 -8.01 8.62 -20.03
CA ARG A 56 -7.56 10.02 -19.96
C ARG A 56 -8.75 10.98 -19.95
N ASN A 57 -8.67 12.01 -19.11
CA ASN A 57 -9.68 13.06 -18.90
C ASN A 57 -11.00 12.57 -18.29
N GLU A 58 -11.05 11.35 -17.75
CA GLU A 58 -12.21 10.83 -17.03
C GLU A 58 -12.10 11.14 -15.53
N GLN A 59 -13.19 11.61 -14.92
CA GLN A 59 -13.26 11.78 -13.48
C GLN A 59 -13.50 10.44 -12.79
N VAL A 60 -12.58 10.03 -11.92
CA VAL A 60 -12.65 8.76 -11.20
C VAL A 60 -12.46 8.97 -9.69
N GLU A 61 -13.17 8.16 -8.90
CA GLU A 61 -12.98 8.08 -7.45
C GLU A 61 -12.06 6.89 -7.13
N ILE A 62 -10.91 7.18 -6.53
CA ILE A 62 -10.03 6.17 -5.93
C ILE A 62 -10.24 6.15 -4.42
N ARG A 63 -10.01 4.99 -3.79
CA ARG A 63 -10.29 4.80 -2.37
C ARG A 63 -9.03 4.43 -1.61
N ALA A 64 -8.66 5.25 -0.64
CA ALA A 64 -7.65 4.89 0.35
C ALA A 64 -8.37 4.34 1.59
N VAL A 65 -8.10 3.09 1.94
CA VAL A 65 -8.65 2.47 3.15
C VAL A 65 -7.59 2.52 4.24
N LEU A 66 -7.90 3.23 5.32
CA LEU A 66 -7.09 3.23 6.53
C LEU A 66 -7.48 2.05 7.40
N TYR A 67 -6.50 1.23 7.76
CA TYR A 67 -6.68 0.16 8.74
C TYR A 67 -5.94 0.52 10.03
N SER A 68 -6.64 0.46 11.15
CA SER A 68 -6.05 0.62 12.48
C SER A 68 -6.35 -0.58 13.35
N TYR A 69 -5.32 -1.15 13.96
CA TYR A 69 -5.41 -2.14 15.04
C TYR A 69 -5.08 -1.52 16.41
N VAL A 70 -5.17 -0.18 16.52
CA VAL A 70 -4.99 0.53 17.79
C VAL A 70 -6.29 0.39 18.60
N PRO A 71 -6.22 0.05 19.91
CA PRO A 71 -7.39 -0.14 20.76
C PRO A 71 -8.07 1.17 21.22
N GLU A 72 -7.55 2.31 20.77
CA GLU A 72 -8.01 3.64 21.14
C GLU A 72 -8.45 4.41 19.90
N LYS A 73 -9.26 5.45 20.13
CA LYS A 73 -9.69 6.37 19.09
C LYS A 73 -8.51 7.26 18.70
N ILE A 74 -8.21 7.33 17.40
CA ILE A 74 -7.05 8.06 16.89
C ILE A 74 -7.44 9.12 15.88
N GLU A 75 -6.77 10.27 15.91
CA GLU A 75 -6.88 11.32 14.91
C GLU A 75 -5.77 11.13 13.87
N VAL A 76 -6.16 10.96 12.60
CA VAL A 76 -5.26 10.64 11.50
C VAL A 76 -5.28 11.77 10.49
N ARG A 77 -4.09 12.27 10.15
CA ARG A 77 -3.86 13.16 9.01
C ARG A 77 -3.56 12.31 7.79
N VAL A 78 -4.29 12.51 6.70
CA VAL A 78 -4.05 11.88 5.41
C VAL A 78 -3.78 12.94 4.36
N ASP A 79 -2.69 12.76 3.62
CA ASP A 79 -2.22 13.69 2.60
C ASP A 79 -2.16 12.96 1.24
N LEU A 80 -2.91 13.46 0.26
CA LEU A 80 -2.74 13.10 -1.14
C LEU A 80 -1.67 14.01 -1.75
N THR A 81 -0.61 13.40 -2.28
CA THR A 81 0.53 14.13 -2.84
C THR A 81 0.19 14.69 -4.21
N TYR A 82 0.59 15.93 -4.48
CA TYR A 82 0.43 16.55 -5.79
C TYR A 82 1.19 15.78 -6.88
N ASN A 83 0.57 15.68 -8.06
CA ASN A 83 1.20 15.16 -9.27
C ASN A 83 0.68 15.95 -10.48
N GLU A 84 1.58 16.56 -11.24
CA GLU A 84 1.28 17.36 -12.43
C GLU A 84 0.51 16.62 -13.54
N LYS A 85 0.62 15.28 -13.57
CA LYS A 85 -0.04 14.43 -14.57
C LYS A 85 -1.51 14.15 -14.26
N MET A 86 -2.02 14.61 -13.11
CA MET A 86 -3.42 14.46 -12.72
C MET A 86 -3.97 15.76 -12.12
N CYS A 87 -5.22 16.08 -12.45
CA CYS A 87 -5.99 17.07 -11.72
C CYS A 87 -6.58 16.39 -10.48
N SER A 88 -6.25 16.89 -9.30
CA SER A 88 -6.77 16.41 -8.02
C SER A 88 -7.04 17.60 -7.11
N ALA A 89 -7.56 17.37 -5.91
CA ALA A 89 -7.69 18.43 -4.92
C ALA A 89 -6.33 18.95 -4.37
N ALA A 90 -5.22 18.27 -4.69
CA ALA A 90 -3.87 18.71 -4.32
C ALA A 90 -3.33 19.71 -5.35
N THR A 91 -2.62 20.74 -4.89
CA THR A 91 -2.00 21.77 -5.73
C THR A 91 -0.48 21.68 -5.67
N ALA A 92 0.21 22.33 -6.61
CA ALA A 92 1.68 22.35 -6.64
C ALA A 92 2.31 22.95 -5.36
N GLU A 93 1.55 23.82 -4.67
CA GLU A 93 1.97 24.52 -3.47
C GLU A 93 1.64 23.73 -2.19
N ALA A 94 0.59 22.91 -2.21
CA ALA A 94 0.12 22.18 -1.04
C ALA A 94 -0.54 20.84 -1.39
N ASN A 95 -0.14 19.80 -0.65
CA ASN A 95 -0.82 18.51 -0.68
C ASN A 95 -2.26 18.64 -0.17
N PHE A 96 -3.16 17.81 -0.70
CA PHE A 96 -4.54 17.78 -0.23
C PHE A 96 -4.62 16.99 1.07
N ARG A 97 -4.88 17.71 2.15
CA ARG A 97 -4.87 17.19 3.51
C ARG A 97 -6.29 17.02 4.05
N GLN A 98 -6.55 15.86 4.62
CA GLN A 98 -7.75 15.57 5.39
C GLN A 98 -7.36 15.10 6.80
N ILE A 99 -8.12 15.54 7.80
CA ILE A 99 -8.00 15.05 9.17
C ILE A 99 -9.27 14.26 9.45
N VAL A 100 -9.10 12.99 9.79
CA VAL A 100 -10.19 12.07 10.07
C VAL A 100 -9.97 11.40 11.42
N THR A 101 -11.05 11.00 12.06
CA THR A 101 -10.96 10.23 13.30
C THR A 101 -11.32 8.78 13.02
N LEU A 102 -10.44 7.86 13.41
CA LEU A 102 -10.67 6.42 13.33
C LEU A 102 -11.08 5.91 14.71
N GLU A 103 -12.13 5.09 14.70
CA GLU A 103 -12.56 4.34 15.88
C GLU A 103 -11.59 3.18 16.20
N PRO A 104 -11.55 2.71 17.46
CA PRO A 104 -10.72 1.57 17.87
C PRO A 104 -10.89 0.34 16.99
N ASN A 105 -9.78 -0.28 16.58
CA ASN A 105 -9.77 -1.50 15.76
C ASN A 105 -10.65 -1.44 14.49
N ALA A 106 -10.85 -0.25 13.93
CA ALA A 106 -11.72 -0.02 12.79
C ALA A 106 -10.94 0.25 11.51
N ALA A 107 -11.68 0.21 10.40
CA ALA A 107 -11.21 0.67 9.10
C ALA A 107 -12.06 1.85 8.63
N LEU A 108 -11.43 2.82 7.97
CA LEU A 108 -12.11 3.99 7.41
C LEU A 108 -11.72 4.18 5.94
N VAL A 109 -12.71 4.44 5.09
CA VAL A 109 -12.50 4.69 3.66
C VAL A 109 -12.45 6.19 3.42
N ILE A 110 -11.39 6.66 2.77
CA ILE A 110 -11.24 8.04 2.31
C ILE A 110 -11.30 8.06 0.78
N PRO A 111 -12.33 8.68 0.19
CA PRO A 111 -12.42 8.86 -1.25
C PRO A 111 -11.54 10.02 -1.71
N PHE A 112 -10.85 9.83 -2.84
CA PHE A 112 -10.19 10.90 -3.57
C PHE A 112 -10.69 10.93 -5.00
N VAL A 113 -11.17 12.09 -5.43
CA VAL A 113 -11.58 12.33 -6.82
C VAL A 113 -10.37 12.86 -7.58
N ILE A 114 -10.03 12.20 -8.68
CA ILE A 114 -8.91 12.58 -9.56
C ILE A 114 -9.33 12.52 -11.03
N VAL A 115 -8.67 13.31 -11.87
CA VAL A 115 -8.80 13.29 -13.33
C VAL A 115 -7.39 13.16 -13.93
N PRO A 116 -7.06 12.05 -14.61
CA PRO A 116 -5.75 11.88 -15.24
C PRO A 116 -5.65 12.73 -16.51
N LEU A 117 -4.54 13.46 -16.67
CA LEU A 117 -4.30 14.37 -17.79
C LEU A 117 -3.39 13.76 -18.87
N GLU A 118 -2.51 12.85 -18.49
CA GLU A 118 -1.56 12.18 -19.37
C GLU A 118 -1.81 10.67 -19.47
N ILE A 119 -1.47 10.08 -20.62
CA ILE A 119 -1.54 8.63 -20.84
C ILE A 119 -0.27 7.98 -20.26
N GLY A 120 -0.39 6.75 -19.75
CA GLY A 120 0.71 5.97 -19.21
C GLY A 120 0.54 5.62 -17.74
N ASN A 121 1.65 5.41 -17.04
CA ASN A 121 1.62 5.06 -15.61
C ASN A 121 1.80 6.31 -14.76
N ILE A 122 0.72 6.77 -14.12
CA ILE A 122 0.73 7.92 -13.21
C ILE A 122 0.96 7.43 -11.79
N LYS A 123 1.96 8.00 -11.11
CA LYS A 123 2.26 7.72 -9.70
C LYS A 123 1.23 8.38 -8.78
N ILE A 124 0.55 7.61 -7.95
CA ILE A 124 -0.35 8.08 -6.91
C ILE A 124 0.28 7.77 -5.55
N GLU A 125 0.42 8.81 -4.73
CA GLU A 125 1.08 8.73 -3.42
C GLU A 125 0.18 9.31 -2.35
N VAL A 126 -0.19 8.46 -1.38
CA VAL A 126 -0.99 8.82 -0.21
C VAL A 126 -0.17 8.56 1.04
N LYS A 127 -0.12 9.54 1.93
CA LYS A 127 0.57 9.46 3.23
C LYS A 127 -0.42 9.61 4.35
N ALA A 128 -0.19 8.91 5.45
CA ALA A 128 -0.98 9.08 6.66
C ALA A 128 -0.07 9.10 7.89
N SER A 129 -0.41 9.99 8.82
CA SER A 129 0.26 10.11 10.11
C SER A 129 -0.78 10.23 11.21
N VAL A 130 -0.64 9.41 12.24
CA VAL A 130 -1.49 9.48 13.43
C VAL A 130 -0.97 10.59 14.35
N LYS A 131 -1.85 11.45 14.84
CA LYS A 131 -1.49 12.53 15.77
C LYS A 131 -1.11 11.94 17.13
N ASP A 132 -0.12 12.51 17.79
CA ASP A 132 0.39 12.10 19.12
C ASP A 132 1.00 10.69 19.19
N TYR A 133 1.06 9.98 18.05
CA TYR A 133 1.64 8.65 17.90
C TYR A 133 2.76 8.66 16.85
N PHE A 134 3.81 7.85 17.02
CA PHE A 134 4.84 7.62 15.99
C PHE A 134 4.39 6.62 14.92
N LEU A 135 3.09 6.58 14.61
CA LEU A 135 2.51 5.69 13.61
C LEU A 135 2.31 6.46 12.30
N THR A 136 3.04 6.05 11.28
CA THR A 136 2.96 6.63 9.95
C THR A 136 2.99 5.53 8.91
N ASP A 137 2.32 5.77 7.79
CA ASP A 137 2.39 4.88 6.64
C ASP A 137 2.27 5.71 5.35
N GLY A 138 2.87 5.21 4.28
CA GLY A 138 2.86 5.84 2.98
C GLY A 138 2.76 4.78 1.91
N VAL A 139 1.84 4.97 0.98
CA VAL A 139 1.62 4.04 -0.12
C VAL A 139 1.78 4.76 -1.45
N VAL A 140 2.58 4.15 -2.31
CA VAL A 140 2.77 4.57 -3.70
C VAL A 140 2.26 3.46 -4.60
N LYS A 141 1.34 3.78 -5.51
CA LYS A 141 0.91 2.88 -6.58
C LYS A 141 0.89 3.61 -7.93
N HIS A 142 1.05 2.85 -9.00
CA HIS A 142 0.99 3.37 -10.36
C HIS A 142 -0.39 3.09 -10.93
N LEU A 143 -1.10 4.14 -11.33
CA LEU A 143 -2.38 4.08 -12.03
C LEU A 143 -2.11 4.03 -13.53
N LYS A 144 -2.65 3.02 -14.20
CA LYS A 144 -2.56 2.88 -15.66
C LYS A 144 -3.65 3.74 -16.32
N VAL A 145 -3.23 4.70 -17.14
CA VAL A 145 -4.11 5.55 -17.94
C VAL A 145 -4.01 5.15 -19.40
N VAL A 146 -5.15 4.93 -20.04
CA VAL A 146 -5.29 4.57 -21.46
C VAL A 146 -5.98 5.66 -22.27
#